data_AF-A0A2N2ND47-F1
#
_entry.id   AF-A0A2N2ND47-F1
#
_cell.length_a   1.000
_cell.length_b   1.000
_cell.length_c   1.000
_cell.angle_alpha   90.00
_cell.angle_beta   90.00
_cell.angle_gamma   90.00
#
_symmetry.space_group_name_H-M   'P 1'
#
loop_
_entity.id
_entity.type
_entity.pdbx_description
1 polymer ?
#
loop_
_entity_poly.entity_id
_entity_poly.type
_entity_poly.pdbx_seq_one_letter_code
_entity_poly.pdbx_strand_id
1 'polypeptide(L)'
;MNSFENHLLDHMVLQSNEVKYAEKNRYERQFFDALRDIFVGAKVEGDSGFINLMRIKARYYEQGVFPHLKADIDTALSPFPDFREELFDKLYTFFSRYFSESGSIYFRYTPLHQNIYEKVYTDDRDVMLFWKTHMLYYVKTDRIFTSLRVEVDDQGFYFDAGQMTLKRANEKREVIYSFRKVESDGTLTFDVSYSERGKTTKMDELLRELKLPSALS
;
A
#
# COMPACT_ATOMS: atom_id res chain seq x y z
N MET A 1 -15.17 38.85 37.17
CA MET A 1 -14.72 37.99 36.05
C MET A 1 -15.96 37.62 35.27
N ASN A 2 -16.07 38.10 34.03
CA ASN A 2 -17.32 38.06 33.26
C ASN A 2 -17.56 36.66 32.65
N SER A 3 -18.83 36.28 32.47
CA SER A 3 -19.24 35.01 31.84
C SER A 3 -18.59 34.73 30.48
N PHE A 4 -18.15 35.76 29.77
CA PHE A 4 -17.42 35.65 28.51
C PHE A 4 -15.97 35.17 28.68
N GLU A 5 -15.27 35.60 29.73
CA GLU A 5 -13.89 35.17 30.00
C GLU A 5 -13.84 33.69 30.39
N ASN A 6 -14.83 33.22 31.17
CA ASN A 6 -14.94 31.81 31.54
C ASN A 6 -15.19 30.92 30.32
N HIS A 7 -16.01 31.37 29.37
CA HIS A 7 -16.32 30.58 28.17
C HIS A 7 -15.13 30.52 27.19
N LEU A 8 -14.36 31.60 27.07
CA LEU A 8 -13.10 31.63 26.31
C LEU A 8 -12.04 30.73 26.96
N LEU A 9 -11.91 30.74 28.28
CA LEU A 9 -11.00 29.85 29.02
C LEU A 9 -11.39 28.39 28.84
N ASP A 10 -12.67 28.03 28.92
CA ASP A 10 -13.15 26.67 28.67
C ASP A 10 -12.86 26.22 27.24
N HIS A 11 -13.10 27.07 26.23
CA HIS A 11 -12.78 26.74 24.83
C HIS A 11 -11.27 26.55 24.60
N MET A 12 -10.43 27.38 25.21
CA MET A 12 -8.97 27.27 25.12
C MET A 12 -8.45 26.02 25.84
N VAL A 13 -9.03 25.66 26.99
CA VAL A 13 -8.70 24.43 27.72
C VAL A 13 -9.11 23.20 26.91
N LEU A 14 -10.31 23.21 26.30
CA LEU A 14 -10.78 22.12 25.44
C LEU A 14 -9.88 21.93 24.20
N GLN A 15 -9.51 23.02 23.50
CA GLN A 15 -8.58 22.95 22.37
C GLN A 15 -7.18 22.49 22.80
N SER A 16 -6.68 22.96 23.95
CA SER A 16 -5.37 22.54 24.48
C SER A 16 -5.35 21.06 24.88
N ASN A 17 -6.47 20.54 25.40
CA ASN A 17 -6.63 19.14 25.71
C ASN A 17 -6.75 18.31 24.43
N GLU A 18 -7.56 18.71 23.44
CA GLU A 18 -7.64 18.03 22.15
C GLU A 18 -6.27 17.93 21.46
N VAL A 19 -5.46 19.00 21.48
CA VAL A 19 -4.09 18.99 20.95
C VAL A 19 -3.18 18.07 21.77
N LYS A 20 -3.26 18.08 23.11
CA LYS A 20 -2.53 17.14 23.98
C LYS A 20 -2.91 15.68 23.74
N TYR A 21 -4.20 15.38 23.58
CA TYR A 21 -4.68 14.02 23.28
C TYR A 21 -4.34 13.60 21.84
N ALA A 22 -4.28 14.54 20.91
CA ALA A 22 -3.78 14.33 19.55
C ALA A 22 -2.27 14.10 19.50
N GLU A 23 -1.48 14.58 20.47
CA GLU A 23 -0.06 14.18 20.61
C GLU A 23 0.12 12.85 21.35
N LYS A 24 -0.84 12.46 22.21
CA LYS A 24 -0.73 11.33 23.17
C LYS A 24 -0.59 9.94 22.54
N ASN A 25 -0.79 9.76 21.25
CA ASN A 25 -0.66 8.46 20.56
C ASN A 25 0.00 8.62 19.18
N ARG A 26 1.01 9.49 19.08
CA ARG A 26 1.67 9.78 17.81
C ARG A 26 2.46 8.57 17.34
N TYR A 27 3.29 8.01 18.20
CA TYR A 27 4.17 6.89 17.83
C TYR A 27 3.37 5.60 17.65
N GLU A 28 2.34 5.39 18.47
CA GLU A 28 1.40 4.28 18.29
C GLU A 28 0.76 4.29 16.90
N ARG A 29 0.20 5.44 16.49
CA ARG A 29 -0.39 5.58 15.15
C ARG A 29 0.65 5.36 14.06
N GLN A 30 1.80 6.01 14.17
CA GLN A 30 2.88 5.86 13.20
C GLN A 30 3.33 4.41 13.03
N PHE A 31 3.42 3.66 14.13
CA PHE A 31 3.79 2.25 14.11
C PHE A 31 2.72 1.39 13.44
N PHE A 32 1.44 1.53 13.83
CA PHE A 32 0.38 0.71 13.27
C PHE A 32 0.05 1.06 11.82
N ASP A 33 0.14 2.33 11.43
CA ASP A 33 -0.03 2.75 10.04
C ASP A 33 1.08 2.15 9.16
N ALA A 34 2.34 2.18 9.62
CA ALA A 34 3.45 1.55 8.90
C ALA A 34 3.24 0.04 8.71
N LEU A 35 2.74 -0.68 9.73
CA LEU A 35 2.41 -2.10 9.57
C LEU A 35 1.24 -2.31 8.61
N ARG A 36 0.21 -1.46 8.65
CA ARG A 36 -0.94 -1.55 7.74
C ARG A 36 -0.51 -1.32 6.29
N ASP A 37 0.32 -0.32 6.03
CA ASP A 37 0.83 -0.03 4.69
C ASP A 37 1.63 -1.22 4.13
N ILE A 38 2.37 -1.93 4.98
CA ILE A 38 3.17 -3.10 4.61
C ILE A 38 2.32 -4.36 4.34
N PHE A 39 1.35 -4.64 5.21
CA PHE A 39 0.63 -5.91 5.19
C PHE A 39 -0.69 -5.86 4.42
N VAL A 40 -1.37 -4.71 4.43
CA VAL A 40 -2.63 -4.47 3.72
C VAL A 40 -2.37 -3.70 2.43
N GLY A 41 -1.64 -2.59 2.52
CA GLY A 41 -1.30 -1.75 1.37
C GLY A 41 -2.51 -1.17 0.63
N ALA A 42 -2.32 -0.80 -0.63
CA ALA A 42 -3.38 -0.26 -1.48
C ALA A 42 -4.39 -1.35 -1.89
N LYS A 43 -5.67 -0.98 -2.00
CA LYS A 43 -6.71 -1.89 -2.49
C LYS A 43 -6.45 -2.24 -3.95
N VAL A 44 -6.28 -3.53 -4.21
CA VAL A 44 -6.00 -4.04 -5.55
C VAL A 44 -7.27 -4.60 -6.22
N GLU A 45 -7.52 -4.15 -7.44
CA GLU A 45 -8.65 -4.59 -8.30
C GLU A 45 -8.26 -5.80 -9.17
N GLY A 46 -9.26 -6.58 -9.57
CA GLY A 46 -9.11 -7.72 -10.50
C GLY A 46 -9.21 -9.10 -9.86
N ASP A 47 -9.02 -10.13 -10.69
CA ASP A 47 -9.13 -11.54 -10.32
C ASP A 47 -7.90 -12.32 -10.83
N SER A 48 -6.98 -12.66 -9.91
CA SER A 48 -5.76 -13.42 -10.22
C SER A 48 -5.19 -14.09 -8.97
N GLY A 49 -4.25 -15.04 -9.18
CA GLY A 49 -3.55 -15.70 -8.07
C GLY A 49 -2.75 -14.73 -7.19
N PHE A 50 -2.06 -13.75 -7.78
CA PHE A 50 -1.31 -12.75 -7.01
C PHE A 50 -2.23 -11.80 -6.24
N ILE A 51 -3.32 -11.32 -6.85
CA ILE A 51 -4.32 -10.48 -6.17
C ILE A 51 -4.98 -11.24 -5.03
N ASN A 52 -5.33 -12.51 -5.26
CA ASN A 52 -5.88 -13.37 -4.23
C ASN A 52 -4.88 -13.57 -3.08
N LEU A 53 -3.60 -13.76 -3.38
CA LEU A 53 -2.55 -13.86 -2.37
C LEU A 53 -2.43 -12.56 -1.56
N MET A 54 -2.51 -11.39 -2.20
CA MET A 54 -2.51 -10.10 -1.49
C MET A 54 -3.75 -9.96 -0.60
N ARG A 55 -4.94 -10.37 -1.06
CA ARG A 55 -6.16 -10.39 -0.23
C ARG A 55 -6.03 -11.33 0.98
N ILE A 56 -5.47 -12.52 0.78
CA ILE A 56 -5.22 -13.49 1.86
C ILE A 56 -4.21 -12.92 2.87
N LYS A 57 -3.10 -12.33 2.39
CA LYS A 57 -2.08 -11.68 3.22
C LYS A 57 -2.70 -10.57 4.07
N ALA A 58 -3.45 -9.66 3.46
CA ALA A 58 -4.13 -8.56 4.14
C ALA A 58 -5.10 -9.08 5.20
N ARG A 59 -5.99 -10.02 4.81
CA ARG A 59 -6.96 -10.63 5.73
C ARG A 59 -6.29 -11.34 6.91
N TYR A 60 -5.22 -12.09 6.65
CA TYR A 60 -4.47 -12.80 7.68
C TYR A 60 -3.85 -11.83 8.69
N TYR A 61 -3.33 -10.70 8.22
CA TYR A 61 -2.83 -9.64 9.10
C TYR A 61 -3.97 -8.99 9.90
N GLU A 62 -5.03 -8.52 9.24
CA GLU A 62 -6.13 -7.78 9.88
C GLU A 62 -6.92 -8.62 10.90
N GLN A 63 -7.18 -9.88 10.60
CA GLN A 63 -8.02 -10.76 11.42
C GLN A 63 -7.21 -11.64 12.38
N GLY A 64 -5.95 -11.92 12.03
CA GLY A 64 -5.07 -12.78 12.80
C GLY A 64 -4.02 -11.97 13.54
N VAL A 65 -2.99 -11.53 12.82
CA VAL A 65 -1.76 -10.99 13.44
C VAL A 65 -2.03 -9.72 14.26
N PHE A 66 -2.75 -8.75 13.70
CA PHE A 66 -2.93 -7.44 14.31
C PHE A 66 -3.70 -7.49 15.65
N PRO A 67 -4.84 -8.20 15.78
CA PRO A 67 -5.54 -8.33 17.06
C PRO A 67 -4.68 -8.97 18.16
N HIS A 68 -3.92 -10.02 17.83
CA HIS A 68 -3.06 -10.70 18.80
C HIS A 68 -1.89 -9.80 19.21
N LEU A 69 -1.20 -9.17 18.25
CA LEU A 69 -0.12 -8.24 18.53
C LEU A 69 -0.58 -7.09 19.43
N LYS A 70 -1.74 -6.51 19.14
CA LYS A 70 -2.29 -5.42 19.95
C LYS A 70 -2.62 -5.91 21.37
N ALA A 71 -3.23 -7.08 21.51
CA ALA A 71 -3.55 -7.67 22.81
C ALA A 71 -2.29 -7.97 23.64
N ASP A 72 -1.24 -8.49 23.01
CA ASP A 72 0.05 -8.77 23.67
C ASP A 72 0.71 -7.48 24.17
N ILE A 73 0.71 -6.42 23.35
CA ILE A 73 1.22 -5.10 23.72
C ILE A 73 0.40 -4.50 24.88
N ASP A 74 -0.93 -4.52 24.77
CA ASP A 74 -1.83 -3.97 25.79
C ASP A 74 -1.66 -4.72 27.13
N THR A 75 -1.48 -6.04 27.08
CA THR A 75 -1.21 -6.87 28.27
C THR A 75 0.15 -6.54 28.89
N ALA A 76 1.20 -6.43 28.08
CA ALA A 76 2.55 -6.11 28.55
C ALA A 76 2.64 -4.69 29.15
N LEU A 77 1.83 -3.76 28.66
CA LEU A 77 1.77 -2.37 29.15
C LEU A 77 0.85 -2.16 30.36
N SER A 78 -0.02 -3.11 30.69
CA SER A 78 -0.92 -3.03 31.84
C SER A 78 -0.25 -2.55 33.14
N PRO A 79 0.94 -3.06 33.54
CA PRO A 79 1.67 -2.56 34.71
C PRO A 79 2.36 -1.20 34.53
N PHE A 80 2.55 -0.72 33.30
CA PHE A 80 3.32 0.48 32.97
C PHE A 80 2.62 1.34 31.90
N PRO A 81 1.42 1.89 32.18
CA PRO A 81 0.61 2.59 31.17
C PRO A 81 1.29 3.83 30.60
N ASP A 82 2.10 4.53 31.40
CA ASP A 82 2.82 5.74 30.98
C ASP A 82 3.96 5.45 29.99
N PHE A 83 4.42 4.19 29.90
CA PHE A 83 5.47 3.75 28.96
C PHE A 83 4.96 3.50 27.54
N ARG A 84 3.65 3.60 27.30
CA ARG A 84 3.02 3.22 26.01
C ARG A 84 3.65 3.92 24.81
N GLU A 85 3.74 5.25 24.82
CA GLU A 85 4.29 6.01 23.70
C GLU A 85 5.79 5.75 23.51
N GLU A 86 6.56 5.62 24.60
CA GLU A 86 7.98 5.29 24.53
C GLU A 86 8.21 3.88 23.97
N LEU A 87 7.35 2.92 24.31
CA LEU A 87 7.38 1.59 23.70
C LEU A 87 7.17 1.69 22.18
N PHE A 88 6.15 2.43 21.73
CA PHE A 88 5.87 2.55 20.29
C PHE A 88 6.97 3.32 19.54
N ASP A 89 7.59 4.32 20.14
CA ASP A 89 8.76 5.00 19.55
C ASP A 89 9.94 4.02 19.35
N LYS A 90 10.20 3.17 20.36
CA LYS A 90 11.25 2.13 20.28
C LYS A 90 10.90 1.04 19.28
N LEU A 91 9.65 0.57 19.26
CA LEU A 91 9.17 -0.41 18.29
C LEU A 91 9.30 0.14 16.87
N TYR A 92 8.83 1.36 16.63
CA TYR A 92 8.96 2.00 15.33
C TYR A 92 10.41 2.19 14.93
N THR A 93 11.27 2.69 15.81
CA THR A 93 12.70 2.90 15.55
C THR A 93 13.44 1.60 15.25
N PHE A 94 13.05 0.50 15.91
CA PHE A 94 13.59 -0.82 15.65
C PHE A 94 13.11 -1.34 14.29
N PHE A 95 11.79 -1.35 14.08
CA PHE A 95 11.17 -1.98 12.91
C PHE A 95 11.30 -1.19 11.60
N SER A 96 11.38 0.15 11.66
CA SER A 96 11.50 1.01 10.48
C SER A 96 12.72 0.67 9.62
N ARG A 97 13.76 0.10 10.23
CA ARG A 97 14.99 -0.36 9.54
C ARG A 97 14.78 -1.61 8.69
N TYR A 98 13.73 -2.38 8.96
CA TYR A 98 13.37 -3.62 8.28
C TYR A 98 12.20 -3.45 7.31
N PHE A 99 11.46 -2.34 7.43
CA PHE A 99 10.35 -2.02 6.55
C PHE A 99 10.88 -1.69 5.14
N SER A 100 10.42 -2.44 4.14
CA SER A 100 10.60 -2.13 2.73
C SER A 100 9.25 -1.78 2.10
N GLU A 101 9.26 -1.08 0.96
CA GLU A 101 8.04 -0.74 0.20
C GLU A 101 7.17 -1.97 -0.12
N SER A 102 7.76 -3.17 -0.20
CA SER A 102 7.04 -4.41 -0.49
C SER A 102 6.66 -5.21 0.77
N GLY A 103 7.06 -4.77 1.96
CA GLY A 103 6.88 -5.52 3.20
C GLY A 103 7.82 -6.71 3.37
N SER A 104 8.81 -6.85 2.49
CA SER A 104 9.88 -7.84 2.66
C SER A 104 10.86 -7.36 3.74
N ILE A 105 11.35 -8.29 4.57
CA ILE A 105 12.45 -8.00 5.50
C ILE A 105 13.70 -7.82 4.64
N TYR A 106 14.03 -6.56 4.35
CA TYR A 106 15.17 -6.20 3.52
C TYR A 106 16.06 -5.25 4.32
N PHE A 107 17.30 -5.63 4.56
CA PHE A 107 18.28 -4.83 5.30
C PHE A 107 18.84 -3.71 4.42
N ARG A 108 18.01 -2.75 4.00
CA ARG A 108 18.43 -1.69 3.08
C ARG A 108 19.28 -0.62 3.77
N TYR A 109 19.02 -0.36 5.06
CA TYR A 109 19.63 0.72 5.84
C TYR A 109 20.35 0.19 7.08
N THR A 110 21.26 -0.77 6.89
CA THR A 110 22.21 -1.14 7.95
C THR A 110 23.53 -0.43 7.67
N PRO A 111 23.89 0.64 8.40
CA PRO A 111 25.24 1.17 8.34
C PRO A 111 26.24 0.06 8.71
N LEU A 112 27.34 -0.05 7.96
CA LEU A 112 28.36 -1.10 8.11
C LEU A 112 28.88 -1.26 9.55
N HIS A 113 28.83 -0.21 10.36
CA HIS A 113 29.27 -0.18 11.76
C HIS A 113 28.29 -0.79 12.76
N GLN A 114 27.05 -1.14 12.35
CA GLN A 114 26.02 -1.65 13.26
C GLN A 114 26.01 -3.17 13.42
N ASN A 115 26.89 -3.90 12.72
CA ASN A 115 27.12 -5.35 12.88
C ASN A 115 25.82 -6.20 13.02
N ILE A 116 24.77 -5.86 12.27
CA ILE A 116 23.48 -6.60 12.34
C ILE A 116 23.64 -8.02 11.75
N TYR A 117 24.64 -8.21 10.90
CA TYR A 117 25.09 -9.53 10.47
C TYR A 117 26.17 -10.02 11.44
N GLU A 118 25.90 -11.13 12.11
CA GLU A 118 26.91 -11.91 12.80
C GLU A 118 28.00 -12.28 11.78
N LYS A 119 29.26 -11.90 12.06
CA LYS A 119 30.38 -12.29 11.21
C LYS A 119 30.46 -13.82 11.22
N VAL A 120 30.41 -14.44 10.05
CA VAL A 120 30.56 -15.88 9.90
C VAL A 120 32.04 -16.20 10.13
N TYR A 121 32.33 -16.89 11.23
CA TYR A 121 33.70 -17.21 11.62
C TYR A 121 34.16 -18.61 11.16
N THR A 122 33.25 -19.51 10.74
CA THR A 122 33.57 -20.92 10.40
C THR A 122 32.58 -21.55 9.40
N ASP A 123 33.08 -22.41 8.50
CA ASP A 123 32.34 -23.09 7.39
C ASP A 123 31.21 -24.04 7.84
N ASP A 124 31.21 -24.46 9.11
CA ASP A 124 30.24 -25.38 9.71
C ASP A 124 28.94 -24.70 10.19
N ARG A 125 28.92 -23.36 10.30
CA ARG A 125 27.71 -22.58 10.63
C ARG A 125 26.89 -22.18 9.40
N ASP A 126 27.31 -22.56 8.20
CA ASP A 126 26.64 -22.23 6.93
C ASP A 126 25.24 -22.87 6.82
N VAL A 127 25.00 -23.95 7.57
CA VAL A 127 23.70 -24.63 7.66
C VAL A 127 22.64 -23.76 8.37
N MET A 128 23.04 -22.94 9.35
CA MET A 128 22.08 -22.11 10.10
C MET A 128 21.47 -21.00 9.24
N LEU A 129 22.22 -20.44 8.29
CA LEU A 129 21.69 -19.47 7.33
C LEU A 129 20.63 -20.15 6.45
N PHE A 130 20.91 -21.37 5.97
CA PHE A 130 20.00 -22.19 5.20
C PHE A 130 18.67 -22.48 5.92
N TRP A 131 18.67 -22.78 7.22
CA TRP A 131 17.44 -22.99 8.00
C TRP A 131 16.65 -21.70 8.22
N LYS A 132 17.33 -20.57 8.48
CA LYS A 132 16.67 -19.27 8.64
C LYS A 132 16.02 -18.78 7.35
N THR A 133 16.60 -19.10 6.20
CA THR A 133 16.04 -18.75 4.88
C THR A 133 15.18 -19.85 4.28
N HIS A 134 15.04 -21.01 4.95
CA HIS A 134 14.30 -22.17 4.43
C HIS A 134 12.83 -21.86 4.12
N MET A 135 12.25 -20.86 4.81
CA MET A 135 10.87 -20.41 4.57
C MET A 135 10.77 -19.14 3.70
N LEU A 136 11.88 -18.61 3.17
CA LEU A 136 11.85 -17.44 2.30
C LEU A 136 11.55 -17.86 0.87
N TYR A 137 10.29 -17.70 0.45
CA TYR A 137 9.89 -17.90 -0.93
C TYR A 137 10.05 -16.61 -1.73
N TYR A 138 10.76 -16.68 -2.86
CA TYR A 138 10.80 -15.59 -3.82
C TYR A 138 9.45 -15.49 -4.53
N VAL A 139 8.72 -14.41 -4.26
CA VAL A 139 7.51 -14.06 -5.01
C VAL A 139 7.90 -13.02 -6.05
N LYS A 140 7.81 -13.38 -7.34
CA LYS A 140 7.99 -12.42 -8.43
C LYS A 140 6.90 -11.36 -8.34
N THR A 141 7.29 -10.10 -8.29
CA THR A 141 6.34 -8.98 -8.44
C THR A 141 5.74 -9.03 -9.84
N ASP A 142 4.42 -8.92 -9.93
CA ASP A 142 3.71 -8.91 -11.21
C ASP A 142 2.98 -7.58 -11.43
N ARG A 143 2.63 -7.28 -12.68
CA ARG A 143 2.01 -5.99 -13.04
C ARG A 143 0.55 -5.99 -12.60
N ILE A 144 0.26 -5.18 -11.60
CA ILE A 144 -1.10 -4.90 -11.16
C ILE A 144 -1.71 -3.86 -12.10
N PHE A 145 -2.91 -4.14 -12.61
CA PHE A 145 -3.70 -3.16 -13.34
C PHE A 145 -4.77 -2.60 -12.41
N THR A 146 -4.96 -1.28 -12.46
CA THR A 146 -5.99 -0.58 -11.68
C THR A 146 -6.68 0.39 -12.61
N SER A 147 -8.00 0.47 -12.48
CA SER A 147 -8.78 1.40 -13.29
C SER A 147 -8.39 2.83 -12.92
N LEU A 148 -8.30 3.70 -13.92
CA LEU A 148 -7.76 5.05 -13.73
C LEU A 148 -8.68 6.08 -14.37
N ARG A 149 -9.08 7.09 -13.60
CA ARG A 149 -9.67 8.32 -14.13
C ARG A 149 -8.57 9.37 -14.26
N VAL A 150 -8.46 9.98 -15.43
CA VAL A 150 -7.54 11.09 -15.72
C VAL A 150 -8.36 12.23 -16.31
N GLU A 151 -8.02 13.46 -15.97
CA GLU A 151 -8.62 14.66 -16.54
C GLU A 151 -7.52 15.44 -17.26
N VAL A 152 -7.77 15.78 -18.53
CA VAL A 152 -6.85 16.55 -19.37
C VAL A 152 -7.68 17.61 -20.08
N ASP A 153 -7.30 18.88 -19.94
CA ASP A 153 -7.99 20.02 -20.56
C ASP A 153 -9.52 20.00 -20.31
N ASP A 154 -9.92 19.83 -19.05
CA ASP A 154 -11.32 19.72 -18.59
C ASP A 154 -12.13 18.56 -19.22
N GLN A 155 -11.46 17.65 -19.95
CA GLN A 155 -12.04 16.43 -20.49
C GLN A 155 -11.68 15.24 -19.61
N GLY A 156 -12.71 14.56 -19.09
CA GLY A 156 -12.55 13.33 -18.33
C GLY A 156 -12.29 12.12 -19.23
N PHE A 157 -11.34 11.28 -18.83
CA PHE A 157 -11.06 9.97 -19.40
C PHE A 157 -11.08 8.92 -18.29
N TYR A 158 -11.77 7.80 -18.52
CA TYR A 158 -11.79 6.67 -17.61
C TYR A 158 -11.30 5.41 -18.32
N PHE A 159 -10.24 4.81 -17.80
CA PHE A 159 -9.66 3.56 -18.28
C PHE A 159 -10.07 2.44 -17.34
N ASP A 160 -11.02 1.62 -17.78
CA ASP A 160 -11.51 0.47 -17.02
C ASP A 160 -10.59 -0.72 -17.23
N ALA A 161 -9.82 -1.06 -16.19
CA ALA A 161 -8.94 -2.21 -16.17
C ALA A 161 -9.53 -3.40 -15.40
N GLY A 162 -10.82 -3.36 -15.04
CA GLY A 162 -11.45 -4.40 -14.22
C GLY A 162 -11.44 -5.79 -14.86
N GLN A 163 -11.37 -5.88 -16.19
CA GLN A 163 -11.26 -7.15 -16.93
C GLN A 163 -9.80 -7.58 -17.18
N MET A 164 -8.82 -6.75 -16.82
CA MET A 164 -7.42 -7.12 -16.95
C MET A 164 -7.07 -8.21 -15.95
N THR A 165 -6.51 -9.30 -16.47
CA THR A 165 -5.97 -10.37 -15.64
C THR A 165 -4.46 -10.42 -15.76
N LEU A 166 -3.82 -11.01 -14.74
CA LEU A 166 -2.38 -11.23 -14.77
C LEU A 166 -2.04 -12.34 -15.76
N LYS A 167 -0.84 -12.23 -16.36
CA LYS A 167 -0.41 -13.18 -17.38
C LYS A 167 -0.21 -14.55 -16.75
N ARG A 168 -0.79 -15.59 -17.35
CA ARG A 168 -0.61 -16.98 -16.90
C ARG A 168 0.80 -17.52 -17.16
N ALA A 169 1.54 -16.90 -18.10
CA ALA A 169 2.90 -17.26 -18.48
C ALA A 169 3.71 -15.99 -18.79
N ASN A 170 5.04 -16.13 -18.94
CA ASN A 170 5.94 -15.03 -19.33
C ASN A 170 5.77 -14.67 -20.83
N GLU A 171 4.60 -14.17 -21.21
CA GLU A 171 4.28 -13.75 -22.58
C GLU A 171 4.38 -12.23 -22.73
N LYS A 172 4.99 -11.73 -23.81
CA LYS A 172 4.96 -10.30 -24.14
C LYS A 172 3.63 -9.98 -24.82
N ARG A 173 2.65 -9.51 -24.05
CA ARG A 173 1.38 -8.97 -24.54
C ARG A 173 1.35 -7.45 -24.35
N GLU A 174 1.03 -6.73 -25.43
CA GLU A 174 0.79 -5.28 -25.42
C GLU A 174 -0.60 -4.97 -24.85
N VAL A 175 -0.76 -3.79 -24.27
CA VAL A 175 -2.05 -3.30 -23.76
C VAL A 175 -2.71 -2.48 -24.86
N ILE A 176 -3.98 -2.73 -25.11
CA ILE A 176 -4.80 -2.00 -26.08
C ILE A 176 -6.01 -1.38 -25.40
N TYR A 177 -6.53 -0.33 -26.00
CA TYR A 177 -7.68 0.44 -25.50
C TYR A 177 -8.80 0.39 -26.53
N SER A 178 -10.03 0.18 -26.06
CA SER A 178 -11.22 0.23 -26.91
C SER A 178 -12.21 1.21 -26.32
N PHE A 179 -12.75 2.12 -27.13
CA PHE A 179 -13.80 3.02 -26.66
C PHE A 179 -15.05 2.22 -26.29
N ARG A 180 -15.62 2.53 -25.14
CA ARG A 180 -16.84 1.89 -24.64
C ARG A 180 -18.03 2.81 -24.78
N LYS A 181 -17.96 4.01 -24.19
CA LYS A 181 -19.06 4.98 -24.15
C LYS A 181 -18.60 6.34 -23.62
N VAL A 182 -19.46 7.35 -23.84
CA VAL A 182 -19.43 8.61 -23.11
C VAL A 182 -20.39 8.50 -21.92
N GLU A 183 -19.93 8.86 -20.72
CA GLU A 183 -20.75 8.92 -19.51
C GLU A 183 -21.63 10.19 -19.51
N SER A 184 -22.59 10.26 -18.59
CA SER A 184 -23.50 11.41 -18.48
C SER A 184 -22.81 12.72 -18.14
N ASP A 185 -21.62 12.66 -17.51
CA ASP A 185 -20.78 13.82 -17.18
C ASP A 185 -19.82 14.21 -18.31
N GLY A 186 -19.90 13.56 -19.49
CA GLY A 186 -19.00 13.78 -20.61
C GLY A 186 -17.69 12.99 -20.58
N THR A 187 -17.44 12.19 -19.53
CA THR A 187 -16.23 11.35 -19.43
C THR A 187 -16.21 10.27 -20.51
N LEU A 188 -15.06 10.11 -21.18
CA LEU A 188 -14.85 9.06 -22.17
C LEU A 188 -14.33 7.79 -21.49
N THR A 189 -15.12 6.71 -21.54
CA THR A 189 -14.78 5.42 -20.93
C THR A 189 -14.15 4.48 -21.95
N PHE A 190 -13.01 3.88 -21.60
CA PHE A 190 -12.25 2.92 -22.40
C PHE A 190 -12.08 1.59 -21.68
N ASP A 191 -12.26 0.50 -22.40
CA ASP A 191 -11.89 -0.85 -22.00
C ASP A 191 -10.38 -1.06 -22.17
N VAL A 192 -9.70 -1.49 -21.11
CA VAL A 192 -8.29 -1.90 -21.15
C VAL A 192 -8.21 -3.42 -21.30
N SER A 193 -7.50 -3.90 -22.33
CA SER A 193 -7.32 -5.34 -22.58
C SER A 193 -5.94 -5.65 -23.16
N TYR A 194 -5.57 -6.95 -23.24
CA TYR A 194 -4.37 -7.36 -23.96
C TYR A 194 -4.63 -7.46 -25.47
N SER A 195 -3.62 -7.11 -26.26
CA SER A 195 -3.60 -7.44 -27.69
C SER A 195 -3.68 -8.95 -27.87
N GLU A 196 -4.66 -9.39 -28.67
CA GLU A 196 -4.78 -10.75 -29.14
C GLU A 196 -4.70 -10.75 -30.67
N ARG A 197 -3.93 -11.69 -31.23
CA ARG A 197 -3.83 -11.91 -32.68
C ARG A 197 -3.43 -10.65 -33.48
N GLY A 198 -2.57 -9.80 -32.90
CA GLY A 198 -2.08 -8.58 -33.56
C GLY A 198 -3.08 -7.43 -33.58
N LYS A 199 -4.16 -7.48 -32.79
CA LYS A 199 -5.04 -6.32 -32.59
C LYS A 199 -4.26 -5.16 -31.98
N THR A 200 -4.39 -3.99 -32.57
CA THR A 200 -3.83 -2.74 -32.07
C THR A 200 -4.95 -1.78 -31.68
N THR A 201 -4.63 -0.77 -30.86
CA THR A 201 -5.53 0.34 -30.61
C THR A 201 -5.74 1.10 -31.92
N LYS A 202 -6.95 1.11 -32.44
CA LYS A 202 -7.28 1.78 -33.69
C LYS A 202 -7.70 3.22 -33.45
N MET A 203 -6.72 4.10 -33.34
CA MET A 203 -6.92 5.52 -33.05
C MET A 203 -7.92 6.20 -34.01
N ASP A 204 -7.87 5.85 -35.30
CA ASP A 204 -8.76 6.42 -36.31
C ASP A 204 -10.23 6.05 -36.12
N GLU A 205 -10.51 4.83 -35.65
CA GLU A 205 -11.87 4.39 -35.33
C GLU A 205 -12.37 5.10 -34.07
N LEU A 206 -11.52 5.25 -33.06
CA LEU A 206 -11.84 5.99 -31.82
C LEU A 206 -12.17 7.46 -32.12
N LEU A 207 -11.35 8.15 -32.90
CA LEU A 207 -11.59 9.56 -33.27
C LEU A 207 -12.89 9.73 -34.05
N ARG A 208 -13.22 8.77 -34.92
CA ARG A 208 -14.46 8.78 -35.70
C ARG A 208 -15.70 8.54 -34.85
N GLU A 209 -15.64 7.61 -33.89
CA GLU A 209 -16.72 7.37 -32.92
C GLU A 209 -16.97 8.58 -32.01
N LEU A 210 -15.90 9.30 -31.66
CA LEU A 210 -15.96 10.51 -30.84
C LEU A 210 -16.40 11.76 -31.63
N LYS A 211 -16.62 11.65 -32.95
CA LYS A 211 -16.93 12.78 -33.86
C LYS A 211 -15.92 13.92 -33.79
N LEU A 212 -14.66 13.63 -33.41
CA LEU A 212 -13.58 14.60 -33.42
C LEU A 212 -12.96 14.62 -34.83
N PRO A 213 -12.65 15.81 -35.40
CA PRO A 213 -11.98 15.87 -36.69
C PRO A 213 -10.61 15.18 -36.59
N SER A 214 -10.36 14.26 -37.52
CA SER A 214 -9.06 13.60 -37.70
C SER A 214 -8.03 14.62 -38.15
N ALA A 215 -7.42 15.33 -37.19
CA ALA A 215 -6.40 16.33 -37.44
C ALA A 215 -5.16 16.00 -36.62
N LEU A 216 -4.47 14.92 -36.98
CA LEU A 216 -3.06 14.71 -36.71
C LEU A 216 -2.45 13.98 -37.90
N SER A 217 -2.04 14.77 -38.90
CA SER A 217 -1.09 14.42 -39.95
C SER A 217 0.24 15.09 -39.66
#